data_AF-K3WEF0-F1
#
_entry.id   AF-K3WEF0-F1
#
_cell.length_a   1.000
_cell.length_b   1.000
_cell.length_c   1.000
_cell.angle_alpha   90.00
_cell.angle_beta   90.00
_cell.angle_gamma   90.00
#
_symmetry.space_group_name_H-M   'P 1'
#
loop_
_entity.id
_entity.type
_entity.pdbx_description
1 polymer ?
#
loop_
_entity_poly.entity_id
_entity_poly.type
_entity_poly.pdbx_seq_one_letter_code
_entity_poly.pdbx_strand_id
1 'polypeptide(L)'
;MDDAERQDGDGDFQVRQAILYAVGSICDGEGKRCRQKQQRERHMRVRPAPSKETIALLGDLAHKQAEVLATELQHFAHHASRKSIKPEDVLLCARKHPSMVKLLQKYQREHLTSGSSSSSSSAAAAAASRRRLRRAGLDD
;
A
#
# COMPACT_ATOMS: atom_id res chain seq x y z
N MET A 1 -37.90 4.00 13.52
CA MET A 1 -37.07 3.17 12.62
C MET A 1 -37.18 3.86 11.27
N ASP A 2 -36.07 4.03 10.53
CA ASP A 2 -35.95 4.70 9.22
C ASP A 2 -35.30 6.10 9.13
N ASP A 3 -34.30 6.40 9.97
CA ASP A 3 -33.33 7.50 9.70
C ASP A 3 -31.89 6.99 9.42
N ALA A 4 -31.67 5.67 9.50
CA ALA A 4 -30.34 5.06 9.35
C ALA A 4 -29.98 4.68 7.90
N GLU A 5 -30.96 4.41 7.03
CA GLU A 5 -30.68 3.93 5.66
C GLU A 5 -30.43 5.06 4.63
N ARG A 6 -30.54 6.34 5.03
CA ARG A 6 -30.34 7.50 4.13
C ARG A 6 -28.93 8.08 4.10
N GLN A 7 -28.03 7.64 4.99
CA GLN A 7 -26.64 8.11 5.03
C GLN A 7 -25.67 7.21 4.25
N ASP A 8 -26.01 5.93 4.04
CA ASP A 8 -25.12 4.99 3.34
C ASP A 8 -24.94 5.32 1.85
N GLY A 9 -25.95 5.92 1.21
CA GLY A 9 -25.88 6.28 -0.22
C GLY A 9 -24.94 7.45 -0.53
N ASP A 10 -24.80 8.41 0.40
CA ASP A 10 -23.97 9.60 0.19
C ASP A 10 -22.47 9.27 0.39
N GLY A 11 -22.17 8.41 1.36
CA GLY A 11 -20.81 7.93 1.62
C GLY A 11 -20.24 7.09 0.47
N ASP A 12 -21.03 6.14 -0.04
CA ASP A 12 -20.60 5.32 -1.19
C ASP A 12 -20.39 6.16 -2.45
N PHE A 13 -21.30 7.10 -2.71
CA PHE A 13 -21.18 8.03 -3.83
C PHE A 13 -19.90 8.88 -3.71
N GLN A 14 -19.61 9.42 -2.53
CA GLN A 14 -18.39 10.21 -2.29
C GLN A 14 -17.12 9.39 -2.52
N VAL A 15 -17.07 8.15 -2.03
CA VAL A 15 -15.94 7.24 -2.24
C VAL A 15 -15.76 6.93 -3.72
N ARG A 16 -16.83 6.64 -4.45
CA ARG A 16 -16.78 6.41 -5.91
C ARG A 16 -16.23 7.61 -6.67
N GLN A 17 -16.66 8.82 -6.34
CA GLN A 17 -16.15 10.04 -6.95
C GLN A 17 -14.66 10.26 -6.67
N ALA A 18 -14.23 10.01 -5.43
CA ALA A 18 -12.81 10.10 -5.05
C ALA A 18 -11.95 9.08 -5.82
N ILE A 19 -12.43 7.84 -5.96
CA ILE A 19 -11.76 6.79 -6.75
C ILE A 19 -11.69 7.21 -8.22
N LEU A 20 -12.79 7.70 -8.80
CA LEU A 20 -12.83 8.14 -10.20
C LEU A 20 -11.79 9.24 -10.48
N TYR A 21 -11.71 10.23 -9.59
CA TYR A 21 -10.69 11.29 -9.68
C TYR A 21 -9.27 10.72 -9.60
N ALA A 22 -9.00 9.84 -8.64
CA ALA A 22 -7.68 9.22 -8.48
C ALA A 22 -7.29 8.41 -9.72
N VAL A 23 -8.20 7.60 -10.26
CA VAL A 23 -7.98 6.83 -11.50
C VAL A 23 -7.70 7.75 -12.68
N GLY A 24 -8.48 8.82 -12.84
CA GLY A 24 -8.25 9.84 -13.87
C GLY A 24 -6.85 10.44 -13.77
N SER A 25 -6.42 10.84 -12.57
CA SER A 25 -5.09 11.41 -12.34
C SER A 25 -3.94 10.43 -12.66
N ILE A 26 -4.14 9.13 -12.39
CA ILE A 26 -3.19 8.07 -12.72
C ILE A 26 -3.13 7.87 -14.24
N CYS A 27 -4.27 7.79 -14.91
CA CYS A 27 -4.36 7.66 -16.36
C CYS A 27 -3.68 8.83 -17.09
N ASP A 28 -3.90 10.06 -16.62
CA ASP A 28 -3.25 11.26 -17.17
C ASP A 28 -1.74 11.23 -16.96
N GLY A 29 -1.28 10.82 -15.77
CA GLY A 29 0.13 10.66 -15.45
C GLY A 29 0.82 9.62 -16.35
N GLU A 30 0.19 8.47 -16.55
CA GLU A 30 0.67 7.42 -17.47
C GLU A 30 0.69 7.90 -18.91
N GLY A 31 -0.33 8.65 -19.35
CA GLY A 31 -0.37 9.24 -20.69
C GLY A 31 0.80 10.18 -20.95
N LYS A 32 1.13 11.05 -19.99
CA LYS A 32 2.30 11.95 -20.07
C LYS A 32 3.62 11.17 -20.11
N ARG A 33 3.78 10.14 -19.27
CA ARG A 33 4.98 9.27 -19.25
C ARG A 33 5.18 8.53 -20.58
N CYS A 34 4.10 7.99 -21.16
CA CYS A 34 4.15 7.33 -22.46
C CYS A 34 4.57 8.30 -23.58
N ARG A 35 4.00 9.52 -23.62
CA ARG A 35 4.40 10.54 -24.61
C ARG A 35 5.87 10.93 -24.47
N GLN A 36 6.35 11.09 -23.23
CA GLN A 36 7.75 11.43 -22.98
C GLN A 36 8.71 10.31 -23.42
N LYS A 37 8.38 9.04 -23.14
CA LYS A 37 9.18 7.90 -23.61
C LYS A 37 9.18 7.81 -25.13
N GLN A 38 8.04 8.05 -25.77
CA GLN A 38 7.93 8.04 -27.23
C GLN A 38 8.81 9.10 -27.90
N GLN A 39 8.97 10.29 -27.30
CA GLN A 39 9.91 11.30 -27.81
C GLN A 39 11.37 10.81 -27.77
N ARG A 40 11.72 10.00 -26.77
CA ARG A 40 13.07 9.41 -26.64
C ARG A 40 13.24 8.18 -27.54
N GLU A 41 12.18 7.41 -27.77
CA GLU A 41 12.18 6.14 -28.51
C GLU A 41 11.21 6.20 -29.69
N ARG A 42 11.74 6.56 -30.87
CA ARG A 42 10.98 6.79 -32.12
C ARG A 42 10.19 5.58 -32.63
N HIS A 43 10.43 4.38 -32.11
CA HIS A 43 9.77 3.13 -32.55
C HIS A 43 8.63 2.68 -31.63
N MET A 44 8.27 3.47 -30.62
CA MET A 44 7.19 3.11 -29.71
C MET A 44 5.81 3.40 -30.35
N ARG A 45 4.93 2.40 -30.37
CA ARG A 45 3.54 2.58 -30.83
C ARG A 45 2.84 3.64 -29.97
N VAL A 46 2.10 4.54 -30.63
CA VAL A 46 1.28 5.55 -29.94
C VAL A 46 0.22 4.83 -29.11
N ARG A 47 0.23 5.06 -27.80
CA ARG A 47 -0.87 4.62 -26.93
C ARG A 47 -1.94 5.71 -26.92
N PRO A 48 -3.17 5.45 -27.42
CA PRO A 48 -4.23 6.44 -27.40
C PRO A 48 -4.61 6.78 -25.96
N ALA A 49 -5.07 8.02 -25.75
CA ALA A 49 -5.61 8.44 -24.46
C ALA A 49 -6.90 7.62 -24.17
N PRO A 50 -7.12 7.19 -22.91
CA PRO A 50 -8.35 6.49 -22.56
C PRO A 50 -9.56 7.44 -22.73
N SER A 51 -10.68 6.88 -23.20
CA SER A 51 -11.95 7.60 -23.27
C SER A 51 -12.51 7.88 -21.87
N LYS A 52 -13.47 8.82 -21.75
CA LYS A 52 -14.10 9.13 -20.46
C LYS A 52 -14.84 7.91 -19.91
N GLU A 53 -15.48 7.16 -20.79
CA GLU A 53 -16.19 5.91 -20.50
C GLU A 53 -15.20 4.85 -19.98
N THR A 54 -14.02 4.75 -20.60
CA THR A 54 -12.95 3.86 -20.11
C THR A 54 -12.49 4.24 -18.70
N ILE A 55 -12.30 5.53 -18.42
CA ILE A 55 -11.89 6.00 -17.08
C ILE A 55 -12.98 5.69 -16.05
N ALA A 56 -14.25 5.90 -16.39
CA ALA A 56 -15.37 5.54 -15.52
C ALA A 56 -15.40 4.04 -15.20
N LEU A 57 -15.25 3.19 -16.23
CA LEU A 57 -15.19 1.73 -16.05
C LEU A 57 -13.99 1.28 -15.19
N LEU A 58 -12.84 1.92 -15.35
CA LEU A 58 -11.68 1.66 -14.49
C LEU A 58 -11.93 2.09 -13.04
N GLY A 59 -12.65 3.20 -12.82
CA GLY A 59 -13.10 3.63 -11.50
C GLY A 59 -14.01 2.61 -10.82
N ASP A 60 -15.03 2.12 -11.53
CA ASP A 60 -15.94 1.09 -11.03
C ASP A 60 -15.21 -0.23 -10.75
N LEU A 61 -14.29 -0.62 -11.63
CA LEU A 61 -13.47 -1.81 -11.43
C LEU A 61 -12.59 -1.67 -10.18
N ALA A 62 -11.92 -0.53 -9.99
CA ALA A 62 -11.08 -0.29 -8.84
C ALA A 62 -11.88 -0.31 -7.53
N HIS A 63 -13.08 0.27 -7.53
CA HIS A 63 -13.99 0.23 -6.39
C HIS A 63 -14.42 -1.20 -6.04
N LYS A 64 -14.89 -2.00 -7.01
CA LYS A 64 -15.23 -3.41 -6.78
C LYS A 64 -14.01 -4.24 -6.34
N GLN A 65 -12.84 -3.95 -6.87
CA GLN A 65 -11.61 -4.62 -6.46
C GLN A 65 -11.25 -4.32 -5.00
N ALA A 66 -11.58 -3.12 -4.49
CA ALA A 66 -11.37 -2.77 -3.10
C ALA A 66 -12.25 -3.61 -2.15
N GLU A 67 -13.50 -3.91 -2.52
CA GLU A 67 -14.39 -4.81 -1.76
C GLU A 67 -13.82 -6.23 -1.64
N VAL A 68 -13.33 -6.77 -2.77
CA VAL A 68 -12.68 -8.08 -2.82
C VAL A 68 -11.43 -8.09 -1.93
N LEU A 69 -10.58 -7.06 -2.06
CA LEU A 69 -9.36 -6.95 -1.26
C LEU A 69 -9.66 -6.82 0.24
N ALA A 70 -10.63 -6.02 0.63
CA ALA A 70 -11.03 -5.86 2.04
C ALA A 70 -11.43 -7.22 2.65
N THR A 71 -12.23 -7.98 1.91
CA THR A 71 -12.67 -9.33 2.32
C THR A 71 -11.49 -10.30 2.43
N GLU A 72 -10.58 -10.33 1.46
CA GLU A 72 -9.40 -11.20 1.52
C GLU A 72 -8.47 -10.84 2.69
N LEU A 73 -8.21 -9.54 2.90
CA LEU A 73 -7.37 -9.06 3.99
C LEU A 73 -7.94 -9.43 5.36
N GLN A 74 -9.25 -9.31 5.54
CA GLN A 74 -9.92 -9.74 6.77
C GLN A 74 -9.75 -11.24 7.01
N HIS A 75 -9.90 -12.07 5.96
CA HIS A 75 -9.71 -13.52 6.07
C HIS A 75 -8.27 -13.90 6.42
N PHE A 76 -7.25 -13.25 5.84
CA PHE A 76 -5.85 -13.55 6.18
C PHE A 76 -5.49 -13.14 7.60
N ALA A 77 -5.95 -11.97 8.06
CA ALA A 77 -5.76 -11.56 9.44
C ALA A 77 -6.44 -12.55 10.41
N HIS A 78 -7.68 -12.95 10.12
CA HIS A 78 -8.44 -13.91 10.94
C HIS A 78 -7.80 -15.30 10.95
N HIS A 79 -7.29 -15.78 9.81
CA HIS A 79 -6.58 -17.06 9.72
C HIS A 79 -5.34 -17.08 10.63
N ALA A 80 -4.67 -15.96 10.81
CA ALA A 80 -3.57 -15.79 11.75
C ALA A 80 -4.03 -15.44 13.19
N SER A 81 -5.31 -15.63 13.52
CA SER A 81 -5.92 -15.28 14.82
C SER A 81 -5.74 -13.82 15.23
N ARG A 82 -5.68 -12.89 14.26
CA ARG A 82 -5.55 -11.45 14.47
C ARG A 82 -6.83 -10.70 14.09
N LYS A 83 -7.12 -9.63 14.83
CA LYS A 83 -8.20 -8.68 14.51
C LYS A 83 -7.72 -7.47 13.71
N SER A 84 -6.41 -7.28 13.60
CA SER A 84 -5.77 -6.15 12.90
C SER A 84 -5.00 -6.67 11.69
N ILE A 85 -5.25 -6.02 10.54
CA ILE A 85 -4.58 -6.27 9.27
C ILE A 85 -3.15 -5.75 9.36
N LYS A 86 -2.19 -6.55 8.90
CA LYS A 86 -0.76 -6.25 8.88
C LYS A 86 -0.20 -6.34 7.45
N PRO A 87 1.02 -5.83 7.20
CA PRO A 87 1.62 -5.89 5.86
C PRO A 87 1.74 -7.30 5.28
N GLU A 88 1.89 -8.32 6.11
CA GLU A 88 1.96 -9.71 5.65
C GLU A 88 0.66 -10.18 4.97
N ASP A 89 -0.50 -9.64 5.39
CA ASP A 89 -1.80 -9.93 4.78
C ASP A 89 -1.87 -9.33 3.35
N VAL A 90 -1.31 -8.13 3.16
CA VAL A 90 -1.21 -7.48 1.84
C VAL A 90 -0.29 -8.25 0.90
N LEU A 91 0.82 -8.79 1.43
CA LEU A 91 1.71 -9.66 0.65
C LEU A 91 1.02 -10.96 0.22
N LEU A 92 0.13 -11.51 1.07
CA LEU A 92 -0.66 -12.70 0.74
C LEU A 92 -1.69 -12.46 -0.37
N CYS A 93 -2.27 -11.26 -0.49
CA CYS A 93 -3.11 -10.89 -1.64
C CYS A 93 -2.33 -10.94 -2.97
N ALA A 94 -1.07 -10.49 -2.96
CA ALA A 94 -0.23 -10.45 -4.18
C ALA A 94 0.47 -11.78 -4.52
N ARG A 95 0.26 -12.86 -3.75
CA ARG A 95 1.05 -14.11 -3.80
C ARG A 95 1.15 -14.77 -5.18
N LYS A 96 0.14 -14.60 -6.04
CA LYS A 96 0.11 -15.16 -7.39
C LYS A 96 1.05 -14.44 -8.37
N HIS A 97 1.53 -13.25 -8.01
CA HIS A 97 2.38 -12.40 -8.85
C HIS A 97 3.70 -12.07 -8.14
N PRO A 98 4.76 -12.89 -8.31
CA PRO A 98 6.03 -12.70 -7.59
C PRO A 98 6.69 -11.35 -7.82
N SER A 99 6.52 -10.76 -9.01
CA SER A 99 7.01 -9.41 -9.31
C SER A 99 6.33 -8.33 -8.46
N MET A 100 5.03 -8.48 -8.17
CA MET A 100 4.27 -7.59 -7.31
C MET A 100 4.65 -7.74 -5.85
N VAL A 101 4.85 -8.98 -5.38
CA VAL A 101 5.36 -9.23 -4.02
C VAL A 101 6.68 -8.51 -3.78
N LYS A 102 7.64 -8.63 -4.72
CA LYS A 102 8.94 -7.94 -4.63
C LYS A 102 8.78 -6.42 -4.58
N LEU A 103 7.87 -5.86 -5.38
CA LEU A 103 7.61 -4.42 -5.39
C LEU A 103 7.01 -3.94 -4.06
N LEU A 104 6.04 -4.67 -3.52
CA LEU A 104 5.41 -4.35 -2.22
C LEU A 104 6.40 -4.48 -1.07
N GLN A 105 7.26 -5.50 -1.06
CA GLN A 105 8.33 -5.65 -0.07
C GLN A 105 9.36 -4.51 -0.14
N LYS A 106 9.69 -4.05 -1.35
CA LYS A 106 10.53 -2.87 -1.53
C LYS A 106 9.86 -1.63 -0.92
N TYR A 107 8.59 -1.40 -1.25
CA TYR A 107 7.81 -0.29 -0.71
C TYR A 107 7.73 -0.33 0.83
N GLN A 108 7.49 -1.51 1.41
CA GLN A 108 7.47 -1.71 2.87
C GLN A 108 8.80 -1.31 3.53
N ARG A 109 9.96 -1.70 2.96
CA ARG A 109 11.28 -1.32 3.51
C ARG A 109 11.53 0.18 3.41
N GLU A 110 11.07 0.83 2.34
CA GLU A 110 11.32 2.26 2.14
C GLU A 110 10.44 3.13 3.06
N HIS A 111 9.21 2.69 3.35
CA HIS A 111 8.21 3.52 4.02
C HIS A 111 7.83 3.08 5.44
N LEU A 112 7.95 1.81 5.80
CA LEU A 112 7.45 1.29 7.10
C LEU A 112 8.58 1.01 8.10
N THR A 113 9.81 0.74 7.66
CA THR A 113 10.94 0.47 8.57
C THR A 113 11.69 1.73 9.02
N SER A 114 11.46 2.86 8.35
CA SER A 114 12.07 4.14 8.69
C SER A 114 11.51 4.76 9.99
N GLY A 115 10.33 4.32 10.45
CA GLY A 115 9.69 4.81 11.67
C GLY A 115 9.98 4.00 12.94
N SER A 116 10.51 2.79 12.83
CA SER A 116 10.68 1.86 13.96
C SER A 116 12.13 1.67 14.43
N SER A 117 13.12 2.12 13.66
CA SER A 117 14.55 2.01 14.00
C SER A 117 15.06 3.05 15.01
N SER A 118 14.27 4.07 15.34
CA SER A 118 14.61 5.08 16.36
C SER A 118 14.39 4.61 17.81
N SER A 119 13.65 3.51 18.03
CA SER A 119 13.29 3.05 19.39
C SER A 119 14.02 1.78 19.86
N SER A 120 14.56 0.96 18.96
CA SER A 120 15.23 -0.31 19.31
C SER A 120 16.76 -0.21 19.40
N SER A 121 17.37 0.84 18.84
CA SER A 121 18.83 1.04 18.86
C SER A 121 19.37 1.57 20.19
N SER A 122 18.55 2.24 21.01
CA SER A 122 18.95 2.77 22.33
C SER A 122 18.98 1.72 23.44
N ALA A 123 18.15 0.67 23.35
CA ALA A 123 18.09 -0.40 24.36
C ALA A 123 19.30 -1.36 24.29
N ALA A 124 19.76 -1.69 23.08
CA ALA A 124 20.91 -2.59 22.88
C ALA A 124 22.25 -1.95 23.31
N ALA A 125 22.42 -0.64 23.09
CA ALA A 125 23.62 0.09 23.51
C ALA A 125 23.72 0.25 25.03
N ALA A 126 22.60 0.46 25.73
CA ALA A 126 22.56 0.61 27.18
C ALA A 126 22.90 -0.71 27.92
N ALA A 127 22.52 -1.86 27.37
CA ALA A 127 22.85 -3.18 27.95
C ALA A 127 24.34 -3.54 27.82
N ALA A 128 25.00 -3.12 26.74
CA ALA A 128 26.42 -3.35 26.52
C ALA A 128 27.32 -2.52 27.48
N SER A 129 26.95 -1.26 27.75
CA SER A 129 27.72 -0.39 28.66
C SER A 129 27.65 -0.83 30.13
N ARG A 130 26.52 -1.41 30.59
CA ARG A 130 26.40 -1.91 31.98
C ARG A 130 27.23 -3.16 32.27
N ARG A 131 27.51 -3.98 31.26
CA ARG A 131 28.40 -5.16 31.40
C ARG A 131 29.87 -4.79 31.50
N ARG A 132 30.28 -3.63 31.00
CA ARG A 132 31.69 -3.20 30.99
C ARG A 132 32.16 -2.61 32.32
N LEU A 133 31.27 -1.96 33.08
CA LEU A 133 31.61 -1.39 34.39
C LEU A 133 31.60 -2.39 35.56
N ARG A 134 30.96 -3.57 35.43
CA ARG A 134 30.99 -4.59 36.49
C ARG A 134 32.23 -5.49 36.49
N ARG A 135 33.07 -5.41 35.46
CA ARG A 135 34.26 -6.27 35.31
C ARG A 135 35.58 -5.56 35.62
N ALA A 136 35.53 -4.33 36.14
CA ALA A 136 36.69 -3.48 36.36
C ALA A 136 36.94 -3.14 37.85
N GLY A 137 36.39 -3.89 38.78
CA GLY A 137 36.62 -3.66 40.20
C GLY A 137 36.44 -4.92 41.04
N LEU A 138 37.55 -5.59 41.32
CA LEU A 138 37.90 -6.34 42.54
C LEU A 138 39.00 -7.33 42.19
N ASP A 139 40.26 -6.93 42.29
CA ASP A 139 41.40 -7.77 42.65
C ASP A 139 42.47 -6.84 43.26
N ASP A 140 42.90 -7.20 44.49
CA ASP A 140 43.86 -6.57 45.43
C ASP A 140 43.42 -5.37 46.29
#